data_AF-A0A2N2HII2-F1
#
_entry.id   AF-A0A2N2HII2-F1
#
_cell.length_a   1.000
_cell.length_b   1.000
_cell.length_c   1.000
_cell.angle_alpha   90.00
_cell.angle_beta   90.00
_cell.angle_gamma   90.00
#
_symmetry.space_group_name_H-M   'P 1'
#
loop_
_entity.id
_entity.type
_entity.pdbx_description
1 polymer ?
#
loop_
_entity_poly.entity_id
_entity_poly.type
_entity_poly.pdbx_seq_one_letter_code
_entity_poly.pdbx_strand_id
1 'polypeptide(L)'
;MNMRRTLTLCRIVAALPCLVGTWLASADDTPPGKRADEFFERGRILLDEGRYPEACEAFGESMRMEPGGGTLLNLALCHELEGQFATALREYHEALDRAIADGRQDRIQLARTRSEVVTARVARFTVEIADTTGVTMTMDG
;
A
#
# COMPACT_ATOMS: atom_id res chain seq x y z
N MET A 1 -27.34 -79.68 -17.85
CA MET A 1 -28.62 -79.26 -18.48
C MET A 1 -28.35 -78.00 -19.28
N ASN A 2 -28.37 -78.12 -20.61
CA ASN A 2 -28.02 -77.09 -21.59
C ASN A 2 -29.21 -76.15 -21.86
N MET A 3 -28.97 -74.85 -22.04
CA MET A 3 -29.74 -73.94 -22.93
C MET A 3 -28.99 -72.59 -23.01
N ARG A 4 -28.14 -72.31 -24.01
CA ARG A 4 -28.37 -71.72 -25.35
C ARG A 4 -29.00 -70.31 -25.40
N ARG A 5 -28.15 -69.35 -25.82
CA ARG A 5 -28.34 -68.20 -26.75
C ARG A 5 -29.32 -67.10 -26.31
N THR A 6 -29.01 -65.80 -26.45
CA THR A 6 -29.01 -65.06 -27.74
C THR A 6 -28.33 -63.69 -27.59
N LEU A 7 -27.63 -63.25 -28.64
CA LEU A 7 -27.00 -61.94 -28.81
C LEU A 7 -28.04 -60.84 -29.10
N THR A 8 -27.92 -59.67 -28.47
CA THR A 8 -28.33 -58.40 -29.10
C THR A 8 -27.36 -57.29 -28.69
N LEU A 9 -26.63 -56.81 -29.69
CA LEU A 9 -25.69 -55.70 -29.67
C LEU A 9 -26.50 -54.39 -29.63
N CYS A 10 -26.36 -53.56 -28.58
CA CYS A 10 -26.81 -52.16 -28.64
C CYS A 10 -25.59 -51.28 -28.36
N ARG A 11 -25.09 -50.65 -29.43
CA ARG A 11 -23.99 -49.70 -29.40
C ARG A 11 -24.44 -48.43 -28.67
N ILE A 12 -23.94 -48.19 -27.46
CA ILE A 12 -24.04 -46.88 -26.82
C ILE A 12 -22.76 -46.11 -27.14
N VAL A 13 -22.93 -45.05 -27.92
CA VAL A 13 -21.89 -44.06 -28.22
C VAL A 13 -21.58 -43.31 -26.92
N ALA A 14 -20.38 -43.53 -26.37
CA ALA A 14 -19.89 -42.80 -25.21
C ALA A 14 -19.25 -41.48 -25.66
N ALA A 15 -19.93 -40.36 -25.35
CA ALA A 15 -19.40 -39.03 -25.51
C ALA A 15 -18.34 -38.73 -24.43
N LEU A 16 -17.12 -38.37 -24.84
CA LEU A 16 -16.06 -37.87 -23.96
C LEU A 16 -16.42 -36.46 -23.44
N PRO A 17 -16.48 -36.21 -22.13
CA PRO A 17 -16.61 -34.86 -21.61
C PRO A 17 -15.24 -34.15 -21.60
N CYS A 18 -15.17 -32.98 -22.24
CA CYS A 18 -14.08 -32.02 -22.07
C CYS A 18 -13.94 -31.62 -20.59
N LEU A 19 -12.83 -31.99 -19.96
CA LEU A 19 -12.38 -31.45 -18.68
C LEU A 19 -11.88 -30.02 -18.90
N VAL A 20 -12.80 -29.05 -18.87
CA VAL A 20 -12.44 -27.62 -18.75
C VAL A 20 -12.10 -27.39 -17.28
N GLY A 21 -10.82 -27.26 -16.97
CA GLY A 21 -10.35 -26.88 -15.64
C GLY A 21 -10.85 -25.47 -15.33
N THR A 22 -11.87 -25.35 -14.49
CA THR A 22 -12.28 -24.07 -13.92
C THR A 22 -11.23 -23.65 -12.89
N TRP A 23 -10.36 -22.73 -13.28
CA TRP A 23 -9.63 -21.91 -12.31
C TRP A 23 -10.68 -21.13 -11.50
N LEU A 24 -10.89 -21.53 -10.24
CA LEU A 24 -11.55 -20.66 -9.28
C LEU A 24 -10.59 -19.49 -9.03
N ALA A 25 -10.84 -18.37 -9.69
CA ALA A 25 -10.39 -17.08 -9.21
C ALA A 25 -11.18 -16.81 -7.92
N SER A 26 -10.57 -17.06 -6.76
CA SER A 26 -11.13 -16.59 -5.49
C SER A 26 -11.11 -15.08 -5.50
N ALA A 27 -12.28 -14.46 -5.63
CA ALA A 27 -12.46 -13.07 -5.23
C ALA A 27 -12.29 -13.03 -3.70
N ASP A 28 -11.32 -12.24 -3.25
CA ASP A 28 -11.12 -12.02 -1.83
C ASP A 28 -12.25 -11.10 -1.33
N ASP A 29 -13.28 -11.70 -0.72
CA ASP A 29 -14.49 -11.02 -0.21
C ASP A 29 -14.22 -10.21 1.08
N THR A 30 -12.96 -10.06 1.48
CA THR A 30 -12.58 -9.32 2.67
C THR A 30 -12.88 -7.81 2.47
N PRO A 31 -13.71 -7.19 3.33
CA PRO A 31 -14.03 -5.77 3.22
C PRO A 31 -12.75 -4.91 3.17
N PRO A 32 -12.71 -3.83 2.37
CA PRO A 32 -11.51 -3.01 2.20
C PRO A 32 -10.86 -2.57 3.52
N GLY A 33 -11.65 -2.21 4.54
CA GLY A 33 -11.10 -1.78 5.83
C GLY A 33 -10.38 -2.87 6.62
N LYS A 34 -10.88 -4.12 6.59
CA LYS A 34 -10.16 -5.23 7.21
C LYS A 34 -8.81 -5.48 6.53
N ARG A 35 -8.75 -5.34 5.21
CA ARG A 35 -7.48 -5.45 4.47
C ARG A 35 -6.55 -4.27 4.78
N ALA A 36 -7.07 -3.06 4.91
CA ALA A 36 -6.28 -1.89 5.29
C ALA A 36 -5.61 -2.06 6.67
N ASP A 37 -6.33 -2.61 7.65
CA ASP A 37 -5.81 -2.92 8.99
C ASP A 37 -4.72 -4.00 8.94
N GLU A 38 -4.91 -5.05 8.14
CA GLU A 38 -3.89 -6.10 7.96
C GLU A 38 -2.60 -5.54 7.36
N PHE A 39 -2.71 -4.68 6.34
CA PHE A 39 -1.56 -3.98 5.76
C PHE A 39 -0.89 -3.03 6.76
N PHE A 40 -1.68 -2.33 7.58
CA PHE A 40 -1.15 -1.45 8.62
C PHE A 40 -0.33 -2.21 9.66
N GLU A 41 -0.88 -3.29 10.21
CA GLU A 41 -0.19 -4.10 11.22
C GLU A 41 1.05 -4.81 10.63
N ARG A 42 0.95 -5.28 9.39
CA ARG A 42 2.11 -5.80 8.67
C ARG A 42 3.20 -4.73 8.52
N GLY A 43 2.83 -3.50 8.17
CA GLY A 43 3.76 -2.37 8.08
C GLY A 43 4.49 -2.13 9.41
N ARG A 44 3.77 -2.17 10.53
CA ARG A 44 4.37 -2.02 11.87
C ARG A 44 5.38 -3.10 12.20
N ILE A 45 5.03 -4.36 11.94
CA ILE A 45 5.94 -5.50 12.18
C ILE A 45 7.20 -5.35 11.33
N LEU A 46 7.05 -5.02 10.05
CA LEU A 46 8.19 -4.84 9.14
C LEU A 46 9.07 -3.65 9.54
N LEU A 47 8.47 -2.57 10.02
CA LEU A 47 9.19 -1.40 10.54
C LEU A 47 10.05 -1.79 11.76
N ASP A 48 9.46 -2.52 12.71
CA ASP A 48 10.15 -3.02 13.91
C ASP A 48 11.26 -4.03 13.58
N GLU A 49 11.10 -4.81 12.50
CA GLU A 49 12.12 -5.71 11.94
C GLU A 49 13.24 -4.98 11.18
N GLY A 50 13.13 -3.66 10.96
CA GLY A 50 14.09 -2.89 10.18
C GLY A 50 13.96 -3.07 8.66
N ARG A 51 12.87 -3.67 8.19
CA ARG A 51 12.58 -3.96 6.77
C ARG A 51 11.79 -2.80 6.17
N TYR A 52 12.47 -1.66 6.05
CA TYR A 52 11.83 -0.39 5.71
C TYR A 52 11.16 -0.40 4.33
N PRO A 53 11.77 -0.88 3.23
CA PRO A 53 11.10 -0.87 1.93
C PRO A 53 9.76 -1.62 1.95
N GLU A 54 9.72 -2.82 2.56
CA GLU A 54 8.48 -3.60 2.66
C GLU A 54 7.47 -2.98 3.64
N ALA A 55 7.93 -2.32 4.70
CA ALA A 55 7.06 -1.59 5.61
C ALA A 55 6.37 -0.42 4.88
N CYS A 56 7.10 0.32 4.06
CA CYS A 56 6.59 1.47 3.32
C CYS A 56 5.55 1.02 2.28
N GLU A 57 5.80 -0.10 1.59
CA GLU A 57 4.81 -0.72 0.69
C GLU A 57 3.53 -1.10 1.45
N ALA A 58 3.65 -1.76 2.60
CA ALA A 58 2.50 -2.18 3.38
C ALA A 58 1.68 -0.98 3.92
N PHE A 59 2.34 0.05 4.45
CA PHE A 59 1.66 1.28 4.85
C PHE A 59 1.03 2.01 3.66
N GLY A 60 1.68 1.99 2.49
CA GLY A 60 1.15 2.55 1.25
C GLY A 60 -0.15 1.86 0.82
N GLU A 61 -0.21 0.53 0.88
CA GLU A 61 -1.43 -0.23 0.60
C GLU A 61 -2.54 0.07 1.61
N SER A 62 -2.22 0.13 2.90
CA SER A 62 -3.17 0.56 3.93
C SER A 62 -3.72 1.96 3.64
N MET A 63 -2.84 2.92 3.33
CA MET A 63 -3.22 4.31 3.05
C MET A 63 -4.07 4.45 1.77
N ARG A 64 -3.81 3.62 0.75
CA ARG A 64 -4.59 3.59 -0.49
C ARG A 64 -6.00 3.05 -0.27
N MET A 65 -6.16 2.11 0.66
CA MET A 65 -7.45 1.51 0.99
C MET A 65 -8.26 2.39 1.94
N GLU A 66 -7.64 2.82 3.05
CA GLU A 66 -8.25 3.69 4.05
C GLU A 66 -7.29 4.81 4.47
N PRO A 67 -7.42 6.00 3.87
CA PRO A 67 -6.57 7.14 4.20
C PRO A 67 -6.74 7.56 5.67
N GLY A 68 -5.65 7.52 6.43
CA GLY A 68 -5.67 7.85 7.86
C GLY A 68 -4.42 8.60 8.30
N GLY A 69 -4.57 9.62 9.16
CA GLY A 69 -3.43 10.40 9.67
C GLY A 69 -2.42 9.55 10.47
N GLY A 70 -2.87 8.46 11.08
CA GLY A 70 -1.98 7.49 11.75
C GLY A 70 -1.15 6.66 10.78
N THR A 71 -1.76 6.18 9.70
CA THR A 71 -1.06 5.45 8.62
C THR A 71 -0.07 6.37 7.93
N LEU A 72 -0.47 7.60 7.59
CA LEU A 72 0.41 8.59 6.98
C LEU A 72 1.62 8.92 7.88
N LEU A 73 1.43 9.02 9.18
CA LEU A 73 2.53 9.27 10.12
C LEU A 73 3.54 8.10 10.17
N ASN A 74 3.07 6.86 10.05
CA ASN A 74 3.94 5.68 9.96
C ASN A 74 4.63 5.60 8.59
N LEU A 75 3.94 5.96 7.50
CA LEU A 75 4.53 6.04 6.17
C LEU A 75 5.68 7.06 6.13
N ALA A 76 5.47 8.25 6.73
CA ALA A 76 6.51 9.27 6.87
C ALA A 76 7.74 8.76 7.64
N LEU A 77 7.50 8.05 8.75
CA LEU A 77 8.57 7.42 9.54
C LEU A 77 9.31 6.34 8.76
N CYS A 78 8.59 5.52 8.00
CA CYS A 78 9.19 4.52 7.15
C CYS A 78 10.10 5.13 6.08
N HIS A 79 9.60 6.12 5.34
CA HIS A 79 10.38 6.83 4.32
C HIS A 79 11.60 7.55 4.92
N GLU A 80 11.50 8.07 6.15
CA GLU A 80 12.66 8.62 6.85
C GLU A 80 13.74 7.54 7.08
N LEU A 81 13.34 6.36 7.56
CA LEU A 81 14.26 5.26 7.87
C LEU A 81 14.87 4.63 6.61
N GLU A 82 14.15 4.66 5.48
CA GLU A 82 14.67 4.29 4.16
C GLU A 82 15.64 5.36 3.59
N GLY A 83 15.65 6.57 4.13
CA GLY A 83 16.49 7.68 3.69
C GLY A 83 15.85 8.59 2.65
N GLN A 84 14.55 8.43 2.38
CA GLN A 84 13.76 9.30 1.52
C GLN A 84 13.33 10.59 2.27
N PHE A 85 14.31 11.40 2.69
CA PHE A 85 14.07 12.53 3.59
C PHE A 85 13.11 13.59 3.04
N ALA A 86 13.14 13.88 1.75
CA ALA A 86 12.22 14.85 1.15
C ALA A 86 10.77 14.36 1.17
N THR A 87 10.55 13.09 0.81
CA THR A 87 9.24 12.41 0.88
C THR A 87 8.72 12.42 2.31
N ALA A 88 9.54 11.96 3.25
CA ALA A 88 9.20 11.90 4.67
C ALA A 88 8.85 13.30 5.23
N LEU A 89 9.60 14.34 4.86
CA LEU A 89 9.33 15.71 5.33
C LEU A 89 7.96 16.21 4.85
N ARG A 90 7.62 15.98 3.58
CA ARG A 90 6.30 16.33 3.03
C ARG A 90 5.19 15.61 3.80
N GLU A 91 5.35 14.31 4.03
CA GLU A 91 4.34 13.48 4.70
C GLU A 91 4.21 13.80 6.19
N TYR A 92 5.30 14.16 6.87
CA TYR A 92 5.23 14.63 8.25
C TYR A 92 4.45 15.94 8.39
N HIS A 93 4.60 16.88 7.45
CA HIS A 93 3.80 18.10 7.46
C HIS A 93 2.32 17.80 7.23
N GLU A 94 2.00 16.94 6.27
CA GLU A 94 0.61 16.54 6.02
C GLU A 94 0.02 15.78 7.23
N ALA A 95 0.78 14.88 7.85
CA ALA A 95 0.36 14.17 9.06
C ALA A 95 0.16 15.13 10.24
N LEU A 96 1.00 16.16 10.37
CA LEU A 96 0.86 17.22 11.38
C LEU A 96 -0.44 18.00 11.17
N ASP A 97 -0.75 18.43 9.95
CA ASP A 97 -1.97 19.17 9.65
C ASP A 97 -3.23 18.36 9.98
N ARG A 98 -3.24 17.07 9.60
CA ARG A 98 -4.32 16.13 9.96
C ARG A 98 -4.43 15.95 11.48
N ALA A 99 -3.30 15.78 12.16
CA ALA A 99 -3.29 15.62 13.62
C ALA A 99 -3.80 16.86 14.37
N ILE A 100 -3.53 18.06 13.85
CA ILE A 100 -4.08 19.32 14.38
C ILE A 100 -5.61 19.33 14.20
N ALA A 101 -6.09 19.02 12.98
CA ALA A 101 -7.52 18.96 12.70
C ALA A 101 -8.25 17.94 13.59
N ASP A 102 -7.61 16.80 13.86
CA ASP A 102 -8.16 15.71 14.69
C ASP A 102 -7.97 15.94 16.21
N GLY A 103 -7.28 17.01 16.63
CA GLY A 103 -6.95 17.26 18.04
C GLY A 103 -6.02 16.23 18.69
N ARG A 104 -5.23 15.51 17.88
CA ARG A 104 -4.37 14.39 18.30
C ARG A 104 -2.99 14.88 18.76
N GLN A 105 -2.92 15.36 20.00
CA GLN A 105 -1.68 15.93 20.58
C GLN A 105 -0.48 14.98 20.54
N ASP A 106 -0.72 13.68 20.70
CA ASP A 106 0.31 12.63 20.56
C ASP A 106 0.96 12.65 19.18
N ARG A 107 0.15 12.76 18.13
CA ARG A 107 0.61 12.76 16.74
C ARG A 107 1.20 14.11 16.34
N ILE A 108 0.65 15.21 16.84
CA ILE A 108 1.20 16.57 16.64
C ILE A 108 2.65 16.60 17.11
N GLN A 109 2.91 16.13 18.33
CA GLN A 109 4.26 16.15 18.90
C GLN A 109 5.21 15.27 18.10
N LEU A 110 4.78 14.06 17.72
CA LEU A 110 5.62 13.15 16.94
C LEU A 110 5.95 13.73 15.56
N ALA A 111 4.94 14.18 14.80
CA ALA A 111 5.13 14.72 13.46
C ALA A 111 6.05 15.95 13.46
N ARG A 112 5.87 16.87 14.43
CA ARG A 112 6.73 18.06 14.60
C ARG A 112 8.17 17.67 14.93
N THR A 113 8.37 16.79 15.90
CA THR A 113 9.71 16.40 16.34
C THR A 113 10.47 15.74 15.19
N ARG A 114 9.82 14.86 14.43
CA ARG A 114 10.46 14.15 13.32
C ARG A 114 10.68 15.04 12.11
N SER A 115 9.74 15.93 11.76
CA SER A 115 9.95 16.87 10.64
C SER A 115 11.15 17.80 10.88
N GLU A 116 11.39 18.22 12.12
CA GLU A 116 12.57 19.01 12.49
C GLU A 116 13.87 18.22 12.31
N VAL A 117 13.90 16.95 12.70
CA VAL A 117 15.05 16.05 12.49
C VAL A 117 15.33 15.86 11.00
N VAL A 118 14.30 15.53 10.23
CA VAL A 118 14.41 15.26 8.79
C VAL A 118 14.75 16.52 8.01
N THR A 119 14.30 17.69 8.46
CA THR A 119 14.59 18.98 7.84
C THR A 119 16.09 19.21 7.64
N ALA A 120 16.94 18.81 8.59
CA ALA A 120 18.39 18.96 8.48
C ALA A 120 19.02 18.03 7.42
N ARG A 121 18.28 17.02 6.96
CA ARG A 121 18.70 16.01 5.99
C ARG A 121 18.23 16.31 4.57
N VAL A 122 17.30 17.26 4.40
CA VAL A 122 16.76 17.64 3.09
C VAL A 122 17.61 18.75 2.48
N ALA A 123 18.09 18.53 1.26
CA ALA A 123 18.81 19.53 0.50
C ALA A 123 17.89 20.73 0.19
N ARG A 124 18.42 21.95 0.39
CA ARG A 124 17.73 23.19 0.07
C ARG A 124 18.56 24.00 -0.91
N PHE A 125 17.90 24.53 -1.94
CA PHE A 125 18.48 25.51 -2.85
C PHE A 125 17.52 26.70 -2.96
N THR A 126 18.09 27.88 -3.12
CA THR A 126 17.35 29.13 -3.31
C THR A 126 17.63 29.62 -4.71
N VAL A 127 16.58 29.93 -5.47
CA VAL A 127 16.68 30.55 -6.79
C VAL A 127 16.29 32.01 -6.67
N GLU A 128 17.23 32.92 -6.93
CA GLU A 128 16.97 34.36 -6.97
C GLU A 128 16.82 34.80 -8.43
N ILE A 129 15.69 35.45 -8.73
CA ILE A 129 15.35 35.90 -10.09
C ILE A 129 15.05 37.39 -10.02
N ALA A 130 15.84 38.21 -10.71
CA ALA A 130 15.75 39.66 -10.67
C ALA A 130 14.50 40.23 -11.38
N ASP A 131 13.99 39.53 -12.39
CA ASP A 131 12.75 39.86 -13.10
C ASP A 131 11.95 38.58 -13.36
N THR A 132 10.74 38.52 -12.83
CA THR A 132 9.85 37.35 -12.93
C THR A 132 8.96 37.38 -14.18
N THR A 133 9.10 38.39 -15.04
CA THR A 133 8.26 38.54 -16.23
C THR A 133 8.50 37.38 -17.21
N GLY A 134 7.47 36.57 -17.45
CA GLY A 134 7.54 35.42 -18.36
C GLY A 134 8.25 34.18 -17.82
N VAL A 135 8.60 34.16 -16.52
CA VAL A 135 9.29 33.03 -15.90
C VAL A 135 8.30 31.93 -15.51
N THR A 136 8.59 30.69 -15.92
CA THR A 136 7.94 29.48 -15.41
C THR A 136 8.98 28.65 -14.68
N MET A 137 8.70 28.31 -13.42
CA MET A 137 9.56 27.43 -12.62
C MET A 137 8.86 26.09 -12.45
N THR A 138 9.48 25.03 -12.97
CA THR A 138 9.07 23.64 -12.74
C THR A 138 10.12 22.99 -11.85
N MET A 139 9.65 22.24 -10.85
CA MET A 139 10.50 21.37 -10.05
C MET A 139 10.19 19.95 -10.49
N ASP A 140 11.11 19.35 -11.24
CA ASP A 140 10.98 17.96 -11.64
C ASP A 140 11.36 17.08 -10.44
N GLY A 141 10.44 16.24 -9.99
CA GLY A 141 10.58 15.37 -8.83
C GLY A 141 9.59 14.24 -8.86
#